data_AF-A0A7Y7NWV5-F1
#
_entry.id   AF-A0A7Y7NWV5-F1
#
_cell.length_a   1.000
_cell.length_b   1.000
_cell.length_c   1.000
_cell.angle_alpha   90.00
_cell.angle_beta   90.00
_cell.angle_gamma   90.00
#
_symmetry.space_group_name_H-M   'P 1'
#
loop_
_entity.id
_entity.type
_entity.pdbx_description
1 polymer ?
#
loop_
_entity_poly.entity_id
_entity_poly.type
_entity_poly.pdbx_seq_one_letter_code
_entity_poly.pdbx_strand_id
1 'polypeptide(L)'
;PAAVGLYNCPTVVNNVETLANIGYIVNNGGDNFAKIGIGKSTGTKLISACGNINNPGVYEIEMGVPVEEFIYNENYCGGIKNSKELKAVVAGGSSVPILPKNLILKTAAGEPRLLTYESLAEGGFESGTMLGSGGFIVYDEDACIVRNTWNFTRFYHHESCGQCSPCREGTGWMEKVLWRIENGEGRTKDIDLLVSIANKIEGNTICPLGDAAAWPVASAIRHFRNEFEFHVNSPEIVKNIKHGSLEKYFLKV
;
A
#
# COMPACT_ATOMS: atom_id res chain seq x y z
N PRO A 1 23.33 9.09 -8.10
CA PRO A 1 24.35 8.03 -8.34
C PRO A 1 24.97 8.05 -9.76
N ALA A 2 24.28 8.54 -10.79
CA ALA A 2 24.81 8.56 -12.17
C ALA A 2 26.12 9.36 -12.33
N ALA A 3 26.31 10.45 -11.59
CA ALA A 3 27.56 11.22 -11.60
C ALA A 3 28.61 10.65 -10.64
N VAL A 4 28.23 10.46 -9.37
CA VAL A 4 29.09 9.92 -8.31
C VAL A 4 28.27 8.91 -7.51
N GLY A 5 28.68 7.65 -7.57
CA GLY A 5 28.01 6.51 -6.96
C GLY A 5 28.98 5.65 -6.16
N LEU A 6 28.97 4.34 -6.39
CA LEU A 6 29.84 3.40 -5.68
C LEU A 6 31.33 3.72 -5.97
N TYR A 7 32.14 3.80 -4.91
CA TYR A 7 33.57 4.15 -5.00
C TYR A 7 33.87 5.45 -5.77
N ASN A 8 32.97 6.43 -5.69
CA ASN A 8 33.02 7.69 -6.46
C ASN A 8 32.97 7.52 -7.98
N CYS A 9 32.53 6.36 -8.48
CA CYS A 9 32.35 6.10 -9.90
C CYS A 9 30.89 6.30 -10.34
N PRO A 10 30.64 6.70 -11.60
CA PRO A 10 29.30 6.67 -12.19
C PRO A 10 28.63 5.30 -11.98
N THR A 11 27.44 5.29 -11.37
CA THR A 11 26.72 4.05 -11.04
C THR A 11 25.22 4.21 -11.29
N VAL A 12 24.59 3.18 -11.86
CA VAL A 12 23.13 3.08 -12.02
C VAL A 12 22.65 1.83 -11.30
N VAL A 13 21.64 1.97 -10.44
CA VAL A 13 21.03 0.85 -9.70
C VAL A 13 19.75 0.45 -10.40
N ASN A 14 19.59 -0.84 -10.68
CA ASN A 14 18.40 -1.40 -11.32
C ASN A 14 17.81 -2.51 -10.46
N ASN A 15 16.48 -2.64 -10.48
CA ASN A 15 15.81 -3.79 -9.90
C ASN A 15 16.08 -5.04 -10.76
N VAL A 16 16.06 -6.22 -10.13
CA VAL A 16 16.26 -7.51 -10.80
C VAL A 16 15.23 -7.74 -11.90
N GLU A 17 13.95 -7.41 -11.67
CA GLU A 17 12.87 -7.56 -12.66
C GLU A 17 13.17 -6.74 -13.93
N THR A 18 13.64 -5.50 -13.77
CA THR A 18 14.06 -4.65 -14.89
C THR A 18 15.17 -5.32 -15.70
N LEU A 19 16.20 -5.84 -15.03
CA LEU A 19 17.32 -6.50 -15.71
C LEU A 19 16.91 -7.81 -16.39
N ALA A 20 16.01 -8.59 -15.77
CA ALA A 20 15.50 -9.83 -16.33
C ALA A 20 14.75 -9.61 -17.66
N ASN A 21 14.00 -8.51 -17.77
CA ASN A 21 13.29 -8.16 -19.01
C ASN A 21 14.22 -7.71 -20.15
N ILE A 22 15.43 -7.23 -19.87
CA ILE A 22 16.36 -6.73 -20.90
C ILE A 22 16.73 -7.83 -21.91
N GLY A 23 16.93 -9.07 -21.43
CA GLY A 23 17.27 -10.18 -22.33
C GLY A 23 16.20 -10.42 -23.39
N TYR A 24 14.92 -10.37 -23.00
CA TYR A 24 13.82 -10.47 -23.96
C TYR A 24 13.76 -9.26 -24.90
N ILE A 25 13.87 -8.04 -24.35
CA ILE A 25 13.77 -6.79 -25.11
C ILE A 25 14.86 -6.69 -26.19
N VAL A 26 16.10 -7.05 -25.86
CA VAL A 26 17.23 -7.00 -26.83
C VAL A 26 17.05 -8.02 -27.94
N ASN A 27 16.56 -9.23 -27.61
CA ASN A 27 16.42 -10.31 -28.59
C ASN A 27 15.17 -10.17 -29.47
N ASN A 28 14.10 -9.56 -28.96
CA ASN A 28 12.81 -9.49 -29.65
C ASN A 28 12.44 -8.06 -30.10
N GLY A 29 13.20 -7.05 -29.69
CA GLY A 29 12.96 -5.64 -30.01
C GLY A 29 12.03 -4.94 -29.01
N GLY A 30 12.37 -3.69 -28.70
CA GLY A 30 11.57 -2.85 -27.78
C GLY A 30 10.14 -2.64 -28.25
N ASP A 31 9.92 -2.48 -29.55
CA ASP A 31 8.57 -2.32 -30.13
C ASP A 31 7.68 -3.54 -29.89
N ASN A 32 8.24 -4.74 -29.83
CA ASN A 32 7.47 -5.95 -29.54
C ASN A 32 7.12 -6.05 -28.05
N PHE A 33 8.05 -5.70 -27.16
CA PHE A 33 7.75 -5.60 -25.73
C PHE A 33 6.72 -4.49 -25.45
N ALA A 34 6.78 -3.38 -26.19
CA ALA A 34 5.87 -2.25 -26.07
C ALA A 34 4.42 -2.54 -26.53
N LYS A 35 4.21 -3.59 -27.33
CA LYS A 35 2.87 -4.08 -27.72
C LYS A 35 2.14 -4.77 -26.57
N ILE A 36 2.88 -5.26 -25.57
CA ILE A 36 2.31 -5.87 -24.38
C ILE A 36 1.93 -4.74 -23.42
N GLY A 37 0.76 -4.84 -22.83
CA GLY A 37 0.21 -3.84 -21.93
C GLY A 37 -0.44 -2.64 -22.64
N ILE A 38 -0.54 -1.50 -21.95
CA ILE A 38 -1.36 -0.37 -22.43
C ILE A 38 -0.72 1.01 -22.17
N GLY A 39 -0.83 1.87 -23.17
CA GLY A 39 -0.41 3.28 -23.07
C GLY A 39 1.07 3.42 -22.78
N LYS A 40 1.40 4.04 -21.64
CA LYS A 40 2.78 4.24 -21.16
C LYS A 40 3.26 3.09 -20.26
N SER A 41 2.34 2.25 -19.80
CA SER A 41 2.58 1.09 -18.97
C SER A 41 2.70 -0.15 -19.85
N THR A 42 3.86 -0.32 -20.48
CA THR A 42 4.12 -1.41 -21.43
C THR A 42 4.92 -2.55 -20.80
N GLY A 43 4.77 -3.75 -21.35
CA GLY A 43 5.43 -4.97 -20.91
C GLY A 43 4.64 -5.77 -19.89
N THR A 44 5.33 -6.71 -19.25
CA THR A 44 4.80 -7.52 -18.15
C THR A 44 5.29 -7.00 -16.80
N LYS A 45 4.59 -7.38 -15.75
CA LYS A 45 4.93 -7.07 -14.35
C LYS A 45 4.69 -8.30 -13.48
N LEU A 46 5.64 -8.58 -12.59
CA LEU A 46 5.47 -9.52 -11.50
C LEU A 46 4.70 -8.86 -10.36
N ILE A 47 3.53 -9.42 -10.03
CA ILE A 47 2.68 -9.02 -8.92
C ILE A 47 2.73 -10.10 -7.84
N SER A 48 3.21 -9.73 -6.66
CA SER A 48 3.22 -10.59 -5.48
C SER A 48 1.94 -10.39 -4.68
N ALA A 49 0.94 -11.23 -4.94
CA ALA A 49 -0.39 -11.14 -4.33
C ALA A 49 -0.46 -11.94 -3.01
N CYS A 50 -0.93 -11.29 -1.94
CA CYS A 50 -1.08 -11.90 -0.63
C CYS A 50 -2.25 -11.27 0.17
N GLY A 51 -2.41 -11.70 1.42
CA GLY A 51 -3.49 -11.25 2.30
C GLY A 51 -4.68 -12.21 2.29
N ASN A 52 -5.91 -11.67 2.37
CA ASN A 52 -7.16 -12.41 2.51
C ASN A 52 -7.71 -12.92 1.16
N ILE A 53 -6.89 -13.59 0.36
CA ILE A 53 -7.27 -14.18 -0.95
C ILE A 53 -7.15 -15.71 -0.93
N ASN A 54 -7.81 -16.37 -1.88
CA ASN A 54 -7.78 -17.83 -2.00
C ASN A 54 -6.42 -18.34 -2.51
N ASN A 55 -5.86 -17.67 -3.51
CA ASN A 55 -4.62 -18.07 -4.17
C ASN A 55 -3.54 -16.98 -3.98
N PRO A 56 -2.81 -16.96 -2.84
CA PRO A 56 -1.63 -16.10 -2.71
C PRO A 56 -0.47 -16.64 -3.57
N GLY A 57 0.29 -15.76 -4.20
CA GLY A 57 1.35 -16.16 -5.12
C GLY A 57 2.02 -15.00 -5.83
N VAL A 58 2.95 -15.33 -6.72
CA VAL A 58 3.56 -14.37 -7.64
C VAL A 58 3.02 -14.65 -9.03
N TYR A 59 2.45 -13.62 -9.66
CA TYR A 59 1.84 -13.70 -10.97
C TYR A 59 2.59 -12.76 -11.92
N GLU A 60 3.02 -13.27 -13.07
CA GLU A 60 3.41 -12.40 -14.18
C GLU A 60 2.14 -12.01 -14.93
N ILE A 61 1.86 -10.72 -15.02
CA ILE A 61 0.71 -10.18 -15.74
C ILE A 61 1.16 -9.25 -16.86
N GLU A 62 0.33 -9.12 -17.88
CA GLU A 62 0.42 -8.00 -18.80
C GLU A 62 -0.07 -6.72 -18.11
N MET A 63 0.65 -5.60 -18.30
CA MET A 63 0.28 -4.33 -17.67
C MET A 63 -1.04 -3.79 -18.24
N GLY A 64 -2.10 -3.73 -17.44
CA GLY A 64 -3.42 -3.32 -17.93
C GLY A 64 -4.57 -4.21 -17.48
N VAL A 65 -4.28 -5.35 -16.85
CA VAL A 65 -5.32 -6.20 -16.25
C VAL A 65 -6.16 -5.38 -15.26
N PRO A 66 -7.51 -5.40 -15.36
CA PRO A 66 -8.38 -4.76 -14.38
C PRO A 66 -8.15 -5.31 -12.97
N VAL A 67 -8.13 -4.44 -11.96
CA VAL A 67 -7.89 -4.86 -10.57
C VAL A 67 -8.96 -5.84 -10.08
N GLU A 68 -10.22 -5.62 -10.46
CA GLU A 68 -11.32 -6.52 -10.13
C GLU A 68 -11.12 -7.91 -10.73
N GLU A 69 -10.70 -7.98 -11.99
CA GLU A 69 -10.39 -9.24 -12.65
C GLU A 69 -9.23 -9.95 -11.94
N PHE A 70 -8.14 -9.24 -11.62
CA PHE A 70 -6.99 -9.81 -10.93
C PHE A 70 -7.34 -10.40 -9.55
N ILE A 71 -8.27 -9.77 -8.82
CA ILE A 71 -8.71 -10.25 -7.50
C ILE A 71 -9.62 -11.48 -7.63
N TYR A 72 -10.59 -11.46 -8.54
CA TYR A 72 -11.69 -12.44 -8.52
C TYR A 72 -11.53 -13.60 -9.50
N ASN A 73 -10.70 -13.48 -10.54
CA ASN A 73 -10.49 -14.55 -11.52
C ASN A 73 -9.70 -15.72 -10.92
N GLU A 74 -10.13 -16.96 -11.20
CA GLU A 74 -9.48 -18.19 -10.71
C GLU A 74 -8.06 -18.40 -11.25
N ASN A 75 -7.74 -17.82 -12.41
CA ASN A 75 -6.37 -17.85 -12.97
C ASN A 75 -5.41 -16.93 -12.19
N TYR A 76 -5.93 -16.04 -11.34
CA TYR A 76 -5.17 -15.12 -10.51
C TYR A 76 -5.43 -15.42 -9.02
N CYS A 77 -5.95 -14.45 -8.26
CA CYS A 77 -6.11 -14.56 -6.81
C CYS A 77 -7.29 -15.46 -6.38
N GLY A 78 -8.20 -15.80 -7.30
CA GLY A 78 -9.33 -16.70 -7.04
C GLY A 78 -10.38 -16.17 -6.06
N GLY A 79 -10.46 -14.86 -5.87
CA GLY A 79 -11.40 -14.21 -4.97
C GLY A 79 -10.93 -14.13 -3.51
N ILE A 80 -11.82 -13.59 -2.67
CA ILE A 80 -11.57 -13.34 -1.25
C ILE A 80 -11.78 -14.62 -0.45
N LYS A 81 -10.90 -14.86 0.53
CA LYS A 81 -10.93 -16.06 1.36
C LYS A 81 -12.24 -16.19 2.12
N ASN A 82 -12.77 -17.42 2.17
CA ASN A 82 -14.05 -17.75 2.82
C ASN A 82 -15.26 -17.00 2.25
N SER A 83 -15.21 -16.56 0.98
CA SER A 83 -16.29 -15.84 0.32
C SER A 83 -16.75 -14.56 1.03
N LYS A 84 -15.82 -13.92 1.76
CA LYS A 84 -16.05 -12.65 2.44
C LYS A 84 -16.00 -11.47 1.47
N GLU A 85 -16.41 -10.30 1.93
CA GLU A 85 -16.27 -9.08 1.14
C GLU A 85 -14.85 -8.50 1.17
N LEU A 86 -14.48 -7.89 0.05
CA LEU A 86 -13.28 -7.06 -0.06
C LEU A 86 -13.47 -5.77 0.75
N LYS A 87 -12.52 -5.46 1.64
CA LYS A 87 -12.51 -4.20 2.39
C LYS A 87 -11.59 -3.18 1.76
N ALA A 88 -10.34 -3.58 1.53
CA ALA A 88 -9.28 -2.66 1.12
C ALA A 88 -8.13 -3.39 0.42
N VAL A 89 -7.29 -2.63 -0.29
CA VAL A 89 -6.10 -3.14 -0.97
C VAL A 89 -4.95 -2.15 -0.85
N VAL A 90 -3.74 -2.68 -0.65
CA VAL A 90 -2.47 -1.97 -0.88
C VAL A 90 -1.86 -2.54 -2.16
N ALA A 91 -1.87 -1.75 -3.24
CA ALA A 91 -1.63 -2.28 -4.58
C ALA A 91 -0.16 -2.37 -5.01
N GLY A 92 0.76 -1.72 -4.28
CA GLY A 92 2.15 -1.53 -4.72
C GLY A 92 3.22 -1.72 -3.65
N GLY A 93 2.90 -2.46 -2.60
CA GLY A 93 3.73 -2.68 -1.43
C GLY A 93 3.38 -1.74 -0.29
N SER A 94 3.92 -2.00 0.90
CA SER A 94 3.57 -1.25 2.13
C SER A 94 3.82 0.26 2.03
N SER A 95 4.57 0.75 1.04
CA SER A 95 4.92 2.15 0.86
C SER A 95 3.84 2.99 0.18
N VAL A 96 2.80 2.36 -0.38
CA VAL A 96 1.78 3.07 -1.17
C VAL A 96 0.48 3.25 -0.39
N PRO A 97 -0.35 4.26 -0.73
CA PRO A 97 -1.65 4.45 -0.10
C PRO A 97 -2.55 3.21 -0.17
N ILE A 98 -3.14 2.83 0.96
CA ILE A 98 -4.24 1.85 1.00
C ILE A 98 -5.52 2.48 0.40
N LEU A 99 -6.24 1.73 -0.42
CA LEU A 99 -7.53 2.15 -0.99
C LEU A 99 -8.67 1.22 -0.55
N PRO A 100 -9.86 1.76 -0.20
CA PRO A 100 -11.06 0.97 0.03
C PRO A 100 -11.61 0.36 -1.26
N LYS A 101 -12.43 -0.69 -1.15
CA LYS A 101 -13.07 -1.43 -2.26
C LYS A 101 -13.59 -0.52 -3.39
N ASN A 102 -14.33 0.53 -3.05
CA ASN A 102 -14.94 1.42 -4.03
C ASN A 102 -13.91 2.23 -4.85
N LEU A 103 -12.76 2.56 -4.26
CA LEU A 103 -11.71 3.36 -4.91
C LEU A 103 -10.63 2.50 -5.59
N ILE A 104 -10.41 1.27 -5.11
CA ILE A 104 -9.43 0.38 -5.75
C ILE A 104 -10.00 -0.30 -7.01
N LEU A 105 -11.29 -0.63 -7.03
CA LEU A 105 -11.89 -1.30 -8.20
C LEU A 105 -12.21 -0.34 -9.34
N LYS A 106 -12.44 0.94 -9.02
CA LYS A 106 -12.82 1.98 -9.99
C LYS A 106 -11.99 3.24 -9.83
N THR A 107 -11.75 3.93 -10.94
CA THR A 107 -11.12 5.25 -10.92
C THR A 107 -12.12 6.33 -10.48
N ALA A 108 -11.65 7.56 -10.29
CA ALA A 108 -12.52 8.70 -9.94
C ALA A 108 -13.57 8.98 -11.01
N ALA A 109 -13.30 8.62 -12.27
CA ALA A 109 -14.23 8.71 -13.39
C ALA A 109 -15.26 7.56 -13.43
N GLY A 110 -15.15 6.56 -12.55
CA GLY A 110 -16.04 5.40 -12.51
C GLY A 110 -15.65 4.25 -13.45
N GLU A 111 -14.53 4.37 -14.16
CA GLU A 111 -13.97 3.34 -15.02
C GLU A 111 -13.27 2.24 -14.21
N PRO A 112 -13.16 1.00 -14.72
CA PRO A 112 -12.38 -0.05 -14.07
C PRO A 112 -10.94 0.43 -13.83
N ARG A 113 -10.45 0.32 -12.60
CA ARG A 113 -9.05 0.61 -12.31
C ARG A 113 -8.18 -0.53 -12.85
N LEU A 114 -7.10 -0.17 -13.53
CA LEU A 114 -6.20 -1.12 -14.16
C LEU A 114 -4.90 -1.23 -13.37
N LEU A 115 -4.25 -2.40 -13.41
CA LEU A 115 -2.91 -2.62 -12.88
C LEU A 115 -1.85 -1.96 -13.80
N THR A 116 -1.86 -0.62 -13.80
CA THR A 116 -0.92 0.25 -14.52
C THR A 116 -0.46 1.39 -13.62
N TYR A 117 0.68 2.01 -13.95
CA TYR A 117 1.19 3.14 -13.17
C TYR A 117 0.22 4.33 -13.22
N GLU A 118 -0.35 4.62 -14.39
CA GLU A 118 -1.24 5.75 -14.60
C GLU A 118 -2.61 5.53 -13.96
N SER A 119 -3.22 4.35 -14.14
CA SER A 119 -4.57 4.08 -13.63
C SER A 119 -4.58 3.95 -12.11
N LEU A 120 -3.54 3.33 -11.51
CA LEU A 120 -3.43 3.31 -10.05
C LEU A 120 -3.20 4.71 -9.48
N ALA A 121 -2.40 5.56 -10.13
CA ALA A 121 -2.13 6.92 -9.68
C ALA A 121 -3.27 7.91 -9.96
N GLU A 122 -4.24 7.56 -10.81
CA GLU A 122 -5.39 8.40 -11.10
C GLU A 122 -6.17 8.73 -9.82
N GLY A 123 -6.43 10.03 -9.62
CA GLY A 123 -7.01 10.56 -8.39
C GLY A 123 -5.98 11.06 -7.37
N GLY A 124 -4.68 10.95 -7.68
CA GLY A 124 -3.60 11.42 -6.82
C GLY A 124 -3.67 10.77 -5.43
N PHE A 125 -3.29 11.52 -4.39
CA PHE A 125 -3.36 11.01 -3.02
C PHE A 125 -4.82 10.90 -2.49
N GLU A 126 -5.81 11.49 -3.17
CA GLU A 126 -7.22 11.50 -2.71
C GLU A 126 -7.96 10.22 -3.02
N SER A 127 -7.79 9.68 -4.22
CA SER A 127 -8.46 8.46 -4.64
C SER A 127 -7.57 7.51 -5.43
N GLY A 128 -6.29 7.83 -5.55
CA GLY A 128 -5.28 6.99 -6.19
C GLY A 128 -4.32 6.34 -5.19
N THR A 129 -3.55 5.41 -5.74
CA THR A 129 -2.44 4.71 -5.09
C THR A 129 -1.30 4.59 -6.11
N MET A 130 -0.38 3.65 -5.96
CA MET A 130 0.71 3.44 -6.90
C MET A 130 0.97 1.95 -7.08
N LEU A 131 1.47 1.56 -8.26
CA LEU A 131 1.85 0.17 -8.53
C LEU A 131 3.08 -0.27 -7.74
N GLY A 132 3.96 0.67 -7.37
CA GLY A 132 5.17 0.43 -6.57
C GLY A 132 5.95 -0.80 -7.05
N SER A 133 6.23 -1.74 -6.13
CA SER A 133 6.95 -2.98 -6.45
C SER A 133 6.06 -4.08 -7.04
N GLY A 134 4.75 -3.91 -7.09
CA GLY A 134 3.78 -4.98 -7.36
C GLY A 134 3.46 -5.83 -6.13
N GLY A 135 3.77 -5.38 -4.92
CA GLY A 135 3.31 -6.03 -3.69
C GLY A 135 1.82 -5.77 -3.46
N PHE A 136 0.96 -6.76 -3.73
CA PHE A 136 -0.49 -6.59 -3.76
C PHE A 136 -1.12 -7.26 -2.54
N ILE A 137 -1.51 -6.47 -1.54
CA ILE A 137 -2.01 -6.95 -0.25
C ILE A 137 -3.52 -6.69 -0.17
N VAL A 138 -4.30 -7.76 -0.05
CA VAL A 138 -5.77 -7.70 -0.02
C VAL A 138 -6.29 -7.92 1.39
N TYR A 139 -7.25 -7.10 1.81
CA TYR A 139 -7.88 -7.17 3.13
C TYR A 139 -9.37 -7.49 3.00
N ASP A 140 -9.85 -8.47 3.76
CA ASP A 140 -11.28 -8.78 3.88
C ASP A 140 -11.98 -7.87 4.90
N GLU A 141 -13.31 -7.97 4.97
CA GLU A 141 -14.16 -7.22 5.90
C GLU A 141 -13.83 -7.38 7.40
N ASP A 142 -13.11 -8.42 7.80
CA ASP A 142 -12.75 -8.68 9.21
C ASP A 142 -11.36 -8.11 9.57
N ALA A 143 -10.59 -7.65 8.58
CA ALA A 143 -9.27 -7.09 8.81
C ALA A 143 -9.36 -5.71 9.48
N CYS A 144 -8.71 -5.55 10.65
CA CYS A 144 -8.57 -4.25 11.31
C CYS A 144 -7.50 -3.41 10.59
N ILE A 145 -7.89 -2.27 10.00
CA ILE A 145 -6.95 -1.42 9.27
C ILE A 145 -6.00 -0.70 10.23
N VAL A 146 -6.48 -0.31 11.42
CA VAL A 146 -5.66 0.33 12.46
C VAL A 146 -4.48 -0.55 12.87
N ARG A 147 -4.74 -1.84 13.14
CA ARG A 147 -3.70 -2.83 13.44
C ARG A 147 -2.70 -2.99 12.30
N ASN A 148 -3.19 -3.04 11.06
CA ASN A 148 -2.31 -3.14 9.90
C ASN A 148 -1.41 -1.89 9.77
N THR A 149 -1.97 -0.70 9.93
CA THR A 149 -1.22 0.56 9.90
C THR A 149 -0.17 0.61 11.02
N TRP A 150 -0.49 0.11 12.22
CA TRP A 150 0.49 -0.05 13.29
C TRP A 150 1.63 -1.01 12.90
N ASN A 151 1.30 -2.15 12.27
CA ASN A 151 2.30 -3.12 11.81
C ASN A 151 3.27 -2.51 10.79
N PHE A 152 2.75 -1.81 9.77
CA PHE A 152 3.59 -1.11 8.80
C PHE A 152 4.46 -0.04 9.44
N THR A 153 3.90 0.76 10.35
CA THR A 153 4.66 1.82 11.02
C THR A 153 5.78 1.25 11.89
N ARG A 154 5.52 0.13 12.59
CA ARG A 154 6.54 -0.61 13.34
C ARG A 154 7.64 -1.14 12.42
N PHE A 155 7.30 -1.67 11.25
CA PHE A 155 8.28 -2.06 10.23
C PHE A 155 9.14 -0.87 9.80
N TYR A 156 8.53 0.26 9.43
CA TYR A 156 9.29 1.44 8.98
C TYR A 156 10.13 2.09 10.07
N HIS A 157 9.69 2.02 11.34
CA HIS A 157 10.53 2.45 12.45
C HIS A 157 11.72 1.51 12.64
N HIS A 158 11.50 0.19 12.60
CA HIS A 158 12.56 -0.81 12.75
C HIS A 158 13.60 -0.75 11.61
N GLU A 159 13.15 -0.57 10.37
CA GLU A 159 14.00 -0.55 9.17
C GLU A 159 14.51 0.85 8.80
N SER A 160 14.24 1.87 9.63
CA SER A 160 14.81 3.20 9.43
C SER A 160 16.30 3.18 9.76
N CYS A 161 17.13 3.62 8.81
CA CYS A 161 18.58 3.75 9.05
C CYS A 161 18.94 4.84 10.08
N GLY A 162 17.99 5.68 10.48
CA GLY A 162 18.18 6.71 11.49
C GLY A 162 19.00 7.92 11.04
N GLN A 163 19.30 8.10 9.74
CA GLN A 163 20.16 9.20 9.29
C GLN A 163 19.50 10.59 9.43
N CYS A 164 18.28 10.75 8.91
CA CYS A 164 17.56 12.04 8.95
C CYS A 164 16.57 12.09 10.12
N SER A 165 16.56 13.20 10.85
CA SER A 165 15.74 13.35 12.07
C SER A 165 14.24 13.19 11.82
N PRO A 166 13.62 13.74 10.74
CA PRO A 166 12.19 13.57 10.52
C PRO A 166 11.80 12.08 10.39
N CYS A 167 12.58 11.29 9.65
CA CYS A 167 12.36 9.85 9.58
C CYS A 167 12.64 9.15 10.91
N ARG A 168 13.84 9.34 11.49
CA ARG A 168 14.30 8.64 12.71
C ARG A 168 13.34 8.83 13.88
N GLU A 169 12.96 10.08 14.16
CA GLU A 169 12.11 10.40 15.31
C GLU A 169 10.63 10.26 14.95
N GLY A 170 10.25 10.63 13.73
CA GLY A 170 8.86 10.65 13.29
C GLY A 170 8.25 9.26 13.18
N THR A 171 8.95 8.27 12.62
CA THR A 171 8.41 6.90 12.49
C THR A 171 8.20 6.24 13.86
N GLY A 172 9.16 6.39 14.78
CA GLY A 172 9.02 5.91 16.15
C GLY A 172 7.93 6.64 16.94
N TRP A 173 7.68 7.92 16.65
CA TRP A 173 6.56 8.65 17.24
C TRP A 173 5.21 8.16 16.71
N MET A 174 5.06 7.97 15.39
CA MET A 174 3.86 7.40 14.80
C MET A 174 3.57 6.01 15.36
N GLU A 175 4.59 5.15 15.50
CA GLU A 175 4.42 3.80 16.06
C GLU A 175 3.85 3.86 17.48
N LYS A 176 4.39 4.72 18.36
CA LYS A 176 3.91 4.85 19.75
C LYS A 176 2.47 5.34 19.83
N VAL A 177 2.08 6.26 18.94
CA VAL A 177 0.71 6.78 18.90
C VAL A 177 -0.25 5.71 18.38
N LEU A 178 0.11 4.99 17.30
CA LEU A 178 -0.68 3.89 16.76
C LEU A 178 -0.81 2.72 17.74
N TRP A 179 0.27 2.35 18.42
CA TRP A 179 0.26 1.34 19.48
C TRP A 179 -0.75 1.70 20.55
N ARG A 180 -0.76 2.97 20.98
CA ARG A 180 -1.70 3.46 21.99
C ARG A 180 -3.16 3.34 21.51
N ILE A 181 -3.45 3.72 20.27
CA ILE A 181 -4.79 3.58 19.67
C ILE A 181 -5.20 2.09 19.58
N GLU A 182 -4.31 1.22 19.08
CA GLU A 182 -4.56 -0.22 18.93
C GLU A 182 -4.79 -0.95 20.27
N ASN A 183 -4.29 -0.41 21.39
CA ASN A 183 -4.43 -1.00 22.71
C ASN A 183 -5.56 -0.38 23.55
N GLY A 184 -6.43 0.44 22.95
CA GLY A 184 -7.55 1.07 23.64
C GLY A 184 -7.11 2.15 24.64
N GLU A 185 -5.94 2.75 24.43
CA GLU A 185 -5.41 3.85 25.23
C GLU A 185 -5.40 5.17 24.42
N GLY A 186 -5.94 5.15 23.20
CA GLY A 186 -5.96 6.27 22.26
C GLY A 186 -6.74 7.47 22.78
N ARG A 187 -6.37 8.65 22.30
CA ARG A 187 -7.04 9.93 22.61
C ARG A 187 -7.62 10.51 21.33
N THR A 188 -8.71 11.27 21.41
CA THR A 188 -9.35 11.88 20.23
C THR A 188 -8.37 12.70 19.38
N LYS A 189 -7.42 13.40 20.02
CA LYS A 189 -6.39 14.18 19.34
C LYS A 189 -5.30 13.36 18.65
N ASP A 190 -5.19 12.07 18.94
CA ASP A 190 -4.13 11.21 18.42
C ASP A 190 -4.26 10.98 16.91
N ILE A 191 -5.49 10.97 16.40
CA ILE A 191 -5.77 10.80 14.96
C ILE A 191 -5.22 11.99 14.17
N ASP A 192 -5.56 13.21 14.58
CA ASP A 192 -5.09 14.42 13.92
C ASP A 192 -3.57 14.64 14.16
N LEU A 193 -3.07 14.18 15.31
CA LEU A 193 -1.64 14.16 15.59
C LEU A 193 -0.88 13.26 14.61
N LEU A 194 -1.38 12.05 14.32
CA LEU A 194 -0.76 11.14 13.34
C LEU A 194 -0.66 11.78 11.96
N VAL A 195 -1.72 12.45 11.49
CA VAL A 195 -1.70 13.20 10.24
C VAL A 195 -0.67 14.34 10.28
N SER A 196 -0.61 15.07 11.41
CA SER A 196 0.39 16.13 11.59
C SER A 196 1.83 15.61 11.57
N ILE A 197 2.09 14.43 12.14
CA ILE A 197 3.41 13.80 12.12
C ILE A 197 3.74 13.36 10.69
N ALA A 198 2.85 12.65 10.02
CA ALA A 198 3.03 12.19 8.64
C ALA A 198 3.41 13.34 7.71
N ASN A 199 2.66 14.45 7.75
CA ASN A 199 2.93 15.65 6.94
C ASN A 199 4.28 16.32 7.25
N LYS A 200 4.84 16.15 8.45
CA LYS A 200 6.16 16.68 8.82
C LYS A 200 7.29 15.77 8.39
N ILE A 201 7.03 14.48 8.19
CA ILE A 201 7.99 13.52 7.65
C ILE A 201 8.06 13.68 6.14
N GLU A 202 6.90 13.69 5.49
CA GLU A 202 6.78 13.76 4.03
C GLU A 202 7.57 14.95 3.46
N GLY A 203 8.38 14.68 2.44
CA GLY A 203 9.19 15.69 1.76
C GLY A 203 10.34 16.29 2.57
N ASN A 204 10.51 15.91 3.85
CA ASN A 204 11.55 16.43 4.74
C ASN A 204 12.63 15.38 5.08
N THR A 205 12.72 14.30 4.32
CA THR A 205 13.70 13.21 4.54
C THR A 205 14.73 13.10 3.42
N ILE A 206 15.86 12.44 3.72
CA ILE A 206 16.96 12.28 2.75
C ILE A 206 16.60 11.27 1.65
N CYS A 207 15.94 10.18 2.02
CA CYS A 207 15.49 9.15 1.07
C CYS A 207 13.97 8.98 1.13
N PRO A 208 13.35 8.32 0.13
CA PRO A 208 11.90 8.14 0.06
C PRO A 208 11.30 7.23 1.15
N LEU A 209 12.11 6.65 2.05
CA LEU A 209 11.59 5.85 3.16
C LEU A 209 10.69 6.68 4.09
N GLY A 210 10.97 7.98 4.25
CA GLY A 210 10.12 8.89 5.02
C GLY A 210 8.70 8.96 4.46
N ASP A 211 8.58 9.21 3.16
CA ASP A 211 7.30 9.24 2.45
C ASP A 211 6.61 7.86 2.53
N ALA A 212 7.35 6.78 2.30
CA ALA A 212 6.87 5.41 2.42
C ALA A 212 6.33 5.05 3.82
N ALA A 213 6.83 5.70 4.88
CA ALA A 213 6.33 5.53 6.24
C ALA A 213 5.13 6.44 6.55
N ALA A 214 5.08 7.63 5.93
CA ALA A 214 4.04 8.64 6.17
C ALA A 214 2.75 8.35 5.39
N TRP A 215 2.86 7.99 4.10
CA TRP A 215 1.71 7.79 3.22
C TRP A 215 0.72 6.71 3.69
N PRO A 216 1.16 5.52 4.17
CA PRO A 216 0.21 4.50 4.64
C PRO A 216 -0.59 4.95 5.86
N VAL A 217 0.00 5.76 6.74
CA VAL A 217 -0.69 6.32 7.91
C VAL A 217 -1.71 7.36 7.46
N ALA A 218 -1.28 8.31 6.63
CA ALA A 218 -2.15 9.38 6.14
C ALA A 218 -3.32 8.83 5.31
N SER A 219 -3.10 7.84 4.44
CA SER A 219 -4.18 7.25 3.63
C SER A 219 -5.11 6.36 4.45
N ALA A 220 -4.59 5.59 5.41
CA ALA A 220 -5.42 4.78 6.30
C ALA A 220 -6.37 5.68 7.11
N ILE A 221 -5.87 6.78 7.68
CA ILE A 221 -6.72 7.73 8.40
C ILE A 221 -7.73 8.40 7.46
N ARG A 222 -7.33 8.75 6.23
CA ARG A 222 -8.23 9.37 5.25
C ARG A 222 -9.44 8.49 4.93
N HIS A 223 -9.21 7.21 4.67
CA HIS A 223 -10.25 6.31 4.17
C HIS A 223 -10.96 5.54 5.29
N PHE A 224 -10.32 5.36 6.43
CA PHE A 224 -10.81 4.52 7.53
C PHE A 224 -10.81 5.28 8.87
N ARG A 225 -10.96 6.62 8.86
CA ARG A 225 -10.97 7.45 10.08
C ARG A 225 -11.93 6.92 11.15
N ASN A 226 -13.08 6.43 10.71
CA ASN A 226 -14.10 5.83 11.55
C ASN A 226 -13.58 4.62 12.35
N GLU A 227 -12.69 3.79 11.80
CA GLU A 227 -12.04 2.71 12.54
C GLU A 227 -11.10 3.27 13.62
N PHE A 228 -10.31 4.30 13.31
CA PHE A 228 -9.47 4.95 14.33
C PHE A 228 -10.32 5.59 15.44
N GLU A 229 -11.44 6.22 15.10
CA GLU A 229 -12.39 6.77 16.07
C GLU A 229 -13.04 5.69 16.92
N PHE A 230 -13.40 4.55 16.34
CA PHE A 230 -13.91 3.40 17.07
C PHE A 230 -12.88 2.90 18.10
N HIS A 231 -11.61 2.82 17.72
CA HIS A 231 -10.55 2.40 18.64
C HIS A 231 -10.40 3.32 19.86
N VAL A 232 -10.62 4.62 19.66
CA VAL A 232 -10.57 5.62 20.74
C VAL A 232 -11.84 5.59 21.60
N ASN A 233 -13.01 5.39 20.99
CA ASN A 233 -14.30 5.51 21.67
C ASN A 233 -14.79 4.21 22.34
N SER A 234 -14.26 3.04 21.95
CA SER A 234 -14.68 1.73 22.45
C SER A 234 -13.50 0.87 22.94
N PRO A 235 -12.69 1.36 23.89
CA PRO A 235 -11.43 0.72 24.30
C PRO A 235 -11.61 -0.68 24.91
N GLU A 236 -12.75 -0.96 25.53
CA GLU A 236 -13.08 -2.28 26.07
C GLU A 236 -13.26 -3.35 24.99
N ILE A 237 -13.73 -2.96 23.80
CA ILE A 237 -13.93 -3.88 22.67
C ILE A 237 -12.61 -4.14 21.97
N VAL A 238 -11.80 -3.10 21.78
CA VAL A 238 -10.49 -3.16 21.08
C VAL A 238 -9.51 -4.11 21.77
N LYS A 239 -9.61 -4.28 23.09
CA LYS A 239 -8.80 -5.25 23.84
C LYS A 239 -9.03 -6.70 23.42
N ASN A 240 -10.14 -7.00 22.75
CA ASN A 240 -10.35 -8.29 22.12
C ASN A 240 -9.53 -8.39 20.84
N ILE A 241 -8.66 -9.39 20.72
CA ILE A 241 -7.83 -9.59 19.53
C ILE A 241 -8.63 -9.75 18.23
N LYS A 242 -9.91 -10.17 18.31
CA LYS A 242 -10.82 -10.35 17.18
C LYS A 242 -11.68 -9.10 16.88
N HIS A 243 -11.37 -7.94 17.46
CA HIS A 243 -12.17 -6.72 17.28
C HIS A 243 -12.42 -6.33 15.82
N GLY A 244 -11.52 -6.65 14.88
CA GLY A 244 -11.74 -6.34 13.45
C GLY A 244 -13.02 -6.97 12.89
N SER A 245 -13.34 -8.21 13.28
CA SER A 245 -14.61 -8.85 12.95
C SER A 245 -15.83 -8.28 13.68
N LEU A 246 -15.60 -7.54 14.77
CA LEU A 246 -16.65 -6.92 15.59
C LEU A 246 -16.96 -5.49 15.14
N GLU A 247 -15.94 -4.75 14.67
CA GLU A 247 -16.02 -3.36 14.20
C GLU A 247 -17.18 -3.15 13.23
N LYS A 248 -17.36 -4.06 12.26
CA LYS A 248 -18.42 -3.99 11.25
C LYS A 248 -19.85 -3.96 11.82
N TYR A 249 -20.05 -4.40 13.06
CA TYR A 249 -21.36 -4.34 13.73
C TYR A 249 -21.59 -3.01 14.46
N PHE A 250 -20.53 -2.26 14.76
CA PHE A 250 -20.59 -0.98 15.47
C PHE A 250 -20.44 0.21 14.52
N LEU A 251 -19.60 0.05 13.51
CA LEU A 251 -19.53 0.93 12.36
C LEU A 251 -20.70 0.54 11.46
N LYS A 252 -21.76 1.37 11.43
CA LYS A 252 -22.84 1.23 10.46
C LYS A 252 -22.26 1.44 9.05
N VAL A 253 -21.65 0.41 8.48
CA VAL A 253 -21.19 0.36 7.09
C VAL A 253 -22.33 -0.18 6.24
#